data_AF-A0A9P9CT74-F1
#
_entry.id   AF-A0A9P9CT74-F1
#
_cell.length_a   1.000
_cell.length_b   1.000
_cell.length_c   1.000
_cell.angle_alpha   90.00
_cell.angle_beta   90.00
_cell.angle_gamma   90.00
#
_symmetry.space_group_name_H-M   'P 1'
#
loop_
_entity.id
_entity.type
_entity.pdbx_description
1 polymer ?
#
loop_
_entity_poly.entity_id
_entity_poly.type
_entity_poly.pdbx_seq_one_letter_code
_entity_poly.pdbx_strand_id
1 'polypeptide(L)'
;MNSVEFSRALEAKAALSEYGRYLASLNQAAEELERNLATKRKEIAKAKRAWRNHRQNYVDTLPPLHGIYIRSLVPELLQAIFEEAHLAVQPDDNDDELQRDFDDVRARLPFTLATVNRYWRSVALCRPQFWTYVAGQRQRTGPNITLIEFVFSSSDLQRIGFTFC
;
A
#
# COMPACT_ATOMS: atom_id res chain seq x y z
N MET A 1 51.28 -52.13 8.95
CA MET A 1 50.50 -50.89 9.11
C MET A 1 51.50 -49.77 9.31
N ASN A 2 51.57 -48.82 8.37
CA ASN A 2 52.59 -47.77 8.41
C ASN A 2 52.20 -46.67 9.39
N SER A 3 53.16 -46.12 10.13
CA SER A 3 52.93 -45.05 11.13
C SER A 3 52.14 -43.86 10.57
N VAL A 4 52.29 -43.56 9.28
CA VAL A 4 51.56 -42.51 8.56
C VAL A 4 50.05 -42.79 8.45
N GLU A 5 49.67 -44.06 8.26
CA GLU A 5 48.25 -44.45 8.14
C GLU A 5 47.53 -44.32 9.49
N PHE A 6 48.24 -44.62 10.58
CA PHE A 6 47.70 -44.49 11.93
C PHE A 6 47.45 -43.02 12.30
N SER A 7 48.39 -42.11 12.02
CA SER A 7 48.20 -40.67 12.27
C SER A 7 47.02 -40.10 11.47
N ARG A 8 46.89 -40.47 10.19
CA ARG A 8 45.74 -40.05 9.36
C ARG A 8 44.41 -40.56 9.90
N ALA A 9 44.35 -41.79 10.40
CA ALA A 9 43.14 -42.33 11.02
C ALA A 9 42.76 -41.58 12.31
N LEU A 10 43.75 -41.13 13.07
CA LEU A 10 43.55 -40.37 14.31
C LEU A 10 43.06 -38.94 14.03
N GLU A 11 43.63 -38.28 13.03
CA GLU A 11 43.17 -36.98 12.52
C GLU A 11 41.75 -37.06 11.96
N ALA A 12 41.44 -38.09 11.16
CA ALA A 12 40.09 -38.30 10.64
C ALA A 12 39.06 -38.50 11.77
N LYS A 13 39.42 -39.24 12.83
CA LYS A 13 38.56 -39.42 13.99
C LYS A 13 38.34 -38.12 14.77
N ALA A 14 39.37 -37.30 14.91
CA ALA A 14 39.26 -35.99 15.55
C ALA A 14 38.35 -35.05 14.74
N ALA A 15 38.51 -35.01 13.42
CA ALA A 15 37.67 -34.24 12.51
C ALA A 15 36.21 -34.70 12.55
N LEU A 16 35.95 -36.01 12.59
CA LEU A 16 34.58 -36.54 12.73
C LEU A 16 33.94 -36.18 14.08
N SER A 17 34.72 -36.15 15.16
CA SER A 17 34.24 -35.72 16.48
C SER A 17 33.89 -34.22 16.51
N GLU A 18 34.72 -33.39 15.87
CA GLU A 18 34.47 -31.96 15.75
C GLU A 18 33.24 -31.67 14.87
N TYR A 19 33.11 -32.37 13.74
CA TYR A 19 31.93 -32.31 12.89
C TYR A 19 30.66 -32.73 13.63
N GLY A 20 30.73 -33.78 14.47
CA GLY A 20 29.62 -34.19 15.32
C GLY A 20 29.18 -33.11 16.32
N ARG A 21 30.14 -32.39 16.93
CA ARG A 21 29.85 -31.25 17.81
C ARG A 21 29.23 -30.08 17.06
N TYR A 22 29.73 -29.79 15.87
CA TYR A 22 29.17 -28.74 15.01
C TYR A 22 27.72 -29.06 14.62
N LEU A 23 27.42 -30.28 14.20
CA LEU A 23 26.04 -30.71 13.90
C LEU A 23 25.11 -30.59 15.11
N ALA A 24 25.58 -30.97 16.31
CA ALA A 24 24.79 -30.81 17.53
C ALA A 24 24.47 -29.33 17.82
N SER A 25 25.45 -28.44 17.63
CA SER A 25 25.27 -27.00 17.79
C SER A 25 24.28 -26.42 16.77
N LEU A 26 24.35 -26.86 15.50
CA LEU A 26 23.40 -26.44 14.47
C LEU A 26 21.97 -26.89 14.78
N ASN A 27 21.80 -28.13 15.23
CA ASN A 27 20.48 -28.65 15.61
C ASN A 27 19.90 -27.84 16.79
N GLN A 28 20.72 -27.52 17.79
CA GLN A 28 20.29 -26.71 18.91
C GLN A 28 19.86 -25.29 18.48
N ALA A 29 20.61 -24.66 17.59
CA ALA A 29 20.27 -23.34 17.05
C ALA A 29 18.98 -23.38 16.22
N ALA A 30 18.75 -24.44 15.44
CA ALA A 30 17.52 -24.64 14.69
C ALA A 30 16.31 -24.76 15.63
N GLU A 31 16.40 -25.56 16.69
CA GLU A 31 15.34 -25.69 17.69
C GLU A 31 15.02 -24.35 18.40
N GLU A 32 16.06 -23.58 18.73
CA GLU A 32 15.88 -22.26 19.34
C GLU A 32 15.17 -21.29 18.39
N LEU A 33 15.55 -21.28 17.12
CA LEU A 33 14.89 -20.49 16.09
C LEU A 33 13.41 -20.87 15.95
N GLU A 34 13.08 -22.16 15.95
CA GLU A 34 11.70 -22.63 15.89
C GLU A 34 10.87 -22.17 17.09
N ARG A 35 11.43 -22.23 18.30
CA ARG A 35 10.77 -21.71 19.51
C ARG A 35 10.53 -20.21 19.40
N ASN A 36 11.51 -19.44 18.93
CA ASN A 36 11.40 -18.01 18.73
C ASN A 36 10.37 -17.65 17.65
N LEU A 37 10.29 -18.42 16.56
CA LEU A 37 9.25 -18.22 15.55
C LEU A 37 7.86 -18.55 16.11
N ALA A 38 7.73 -19.59 16.93
CA ALA A 38 6.47 -19.94 17.57
C ALA A 38 5.98 -18.84 18.53
N THR A 39 6.86 -18.22 19.31
CA THR A 39 6.51 -17.09 20.18
C THR A 39 6.09 -15.86 19.37
N LYS A 40 6.85 -15.49 18.33
CA LYS A 40 6.49 -14.38 17.44
C LYS A 40 5.16 -14.59 16.73
N ARG A 41 4.85 -15.81 16.28
CA ARG A 41 3.54 -16.14 15.71
C ARG A 41 2.40 -15.93 16.71
N LYS A 42 2.59 -16.29 17.98
CA LYS A 42 1.61 -16.04 19.05
C LYS A 42 1.43 -14.55 19.31
N GLU A 43 2.51 -13.77 19.36
CA GLU A 43 2.46 -12.31 19.50
C GLU A 43 1.69 -11.65 18.36
N ILE A 44 1.99 -12.03 17.11
CA ILE A 44 1.29 -11.53 15.92
C ILE A 44 -0.20 -11.88 15.97
N ALA A 45 -0.55 -13.11 16.36
CA ALA A 45 -1.95 -13.52 16.48
C ALA A 45 -2.69 -12.70 17.56
N LYS A 46 -2.03 -12.43 18.70
CA LYS A 46 -2.57 -11.58 19.77
C LYS A 46 -2.76 -10.14 19.29
N ALA A 47 -1.76 -9.56 18.63
CA ALA A 47 -1.83 -8.21 18.07
C ALA A 47 -2.95 -8.09 17.02
N LYS A 48 -3.07 -9.06 16.10
CA LYS A 48 -4.17 -9.11 15.11
C LYS A 48 -5.55 -9.20 15.77
N ARG A 49 -5.68 -9.94 16.87
CA ARG A 49 -6.93 -10.03 17.63
C ARG A 49 -7.26 -8.71 18.32
N ALA A 50 -6.28 -8.09 18.98
CA ALA A 50 -6.44 -6.78 19.60
C ALA A 50 -6.84 -5.72 18.58
N TRP A 51 -6.18 -5.69 17.42
CA TRP A 51 -6.52 -4.76 16.34
C TRP A 51 -7.93 -4.98 15.78
N ARG A 52 -8.37 -6.24 15.60
CA ARG A 52 -9.75 -6.53 15.19
C ARG A 52 -10.76 -6.05 16.22
N ASN A 53 -10.53 -6.29 17.51
CA ASN A 53 -11.41 -5.83 18.57
C ASN A 53 -11.45 -4.30 18.63
N HIS A 54 -10.29 -3.64 18.51
CA HIS A 54 -10.20 -2.19 18.46
C HIS A 54 -10.94 -1.62 17.25
N ARG A 55 -10.72 -2.18 16.05
CA ARG A 55 -11.42 -1.79 14.83
C ARG A 55 -12.93 -1.97 14.99
N GLN A 56 -13.39 -3.08 15.57
CA GLN A 56 -14.81 -3.32 15.79
C GLN A 56 -15.41 -2.26 16.70
N ASN A 57 -14.75 -1.95 17.83
CA ASN A 57 -15.19 -0.87 18.72
C ASN A 57 -15.24 0.49 18.01
N TYR A 58 -14.28 0.79 17.13
CA TYR A 58 -14.32 2.00 16.30
C TYR A 58 -15.48 1.97 15.31
N VAL A 59 -15.67 0.87 14.59
CA VAL A 59 -16.77 0.71 13.62
C VAL A 59 -18.14 0.80 14.30
N ASP A 60 -18.27 0.40 15.57
CA ASP A 60 -19.55 0.46 16.28
C ASP A 60 -19.81 1.86 16.89
N THR A 61 -18.76 2.63 17.20
CA THR A 61 -18.87 3.93 17.87
C THR A 61 -18.76 5.15 16.94
N LEU A 62 -18.03 5.05 15.83
CA LEU A 62 -17.84 6.16 14.89
C LEU A 62 -19.07 6.48 14.00
N PRO A 63 -19.86 5.51 13.48
CA PRO A 63 -20.86 5.80 12.44
C PRO A 63 -21.92 6.85 12.82
N PRO A 64 -22.48 6.88 14.05
CA PRO A 64 -23.49 7.86 14.39
C PRO A 64 -22.93 9.29 14.42
N LEU A 65 -21.71 9.47 14.93
CA LEU A 65 -21.10 10.80 15.05
C LEU A 65 -20.48 11.23 13.72
N HIS A 66 -19.66 10.37 13.12
CA HIS A 66 -18.96 10.65 11.87
C HIS A 66 -19.94 10.90 10.73
N GLY A 67 -21.05 10.15 10.65
CA GLY A 67 -22.07 10.37 9.63
C GLY A 67 -22.77 11.73 9.73
N ILE A 68 -22.95 12.26 10.95
CA ILE A 68 -23.58 13.58 11.17
C ILE A 68 -22.58 14.69 10.84
N TYR A 69 -21.38 14.63 11.43
CA TYR A 69 -20.36 15.67 11.23
C TYR A 69 -19.87 15.75 9.77
N ILE A 70 -19.70 14.61 9.11
CA ILE A 70 -19.23 14.58 7.73
C ILE A 70 -20.30 15.07 6.74
N ARG A 71 -21.59 14.85 7.05
CA ARG A 71 -22.69 15.41 6.23
C ARG A 71 -22.92 16.89 6.50
N SER A 72 -22.54 17.39 7.68
CA SER A 72 -22.67 18.81 8.04
C SER A 72 -21.45 19.65 7.64
N LEU A 73 -20.39 19.04 7.10
CA LEU A 73 -19.28 19.80 6.54
C LEU A 73 -19.79 20.66 5.38
N VAL A 74 -19.47 21.95 5.40
CA VAL A 74 -19.79 22.83 4.27
C VAL A 74 -18.93 22.44 3.05
N PRO A 75 -19.41 22.63 1.81
CA PRO A 75 -18.70 22.23 0.60
C PRO A 75 -17.27 22.79 0.52
N GLU A 76 -17.06 24.00 1.04
CA GLU A 76 -15.78 24.69 1.03
C GLU A 76 -14.75 24.00 1.92
N LEU A 77 -15.16 23.45 3.08
CA LEU A 77 -14.28 22.68 3.95
C LEU A 77 -13.95 21.32 3.33
N LEU A 78 -14.91 20.68 2.67
CA LEU A 78 -14.66 19.45 1.92
C LEU A 78 -13.68 19.68 0.78
N GLN A 79 -13.81 20.82 0.09
CA GLN A 79 -12.87 21.22 -0.94
C GLN A 79 -11.46 21.42 -0.37
N ALA A 80 -11.31 22.14 0.74
CA ALA A 80 -10.02 22.33 1.38
C ALA A 80 -9.38 20.98 1.80
N ILE A 81 -10.19 20.04 2.30
CA ILE A 81 -9.72 18.67 2.60
C ILE A 81 -9.25 17.95 1.34
N PHE A 82 -9.96 18.09 0.22
CA PHE A 82 -9.57 17.47 -1.05
C PHE A 82 -8.28 18.08 -1.62
N GLU A 83 -8.13 19.40 -1.52
CA GLU A 83 -6.90 20.12 -1.90
C GLU A 83 -5.71 19.67 -1.06
N GLU A 84 -5.87 19.64 0.27
CA GLU A 84 -4.81 19.19 1.17
C GLU A 84 -4.42 17.74 0.92
N ALA A 85 -5.41 16.84 0.77
CA ALA A 85 -5.15 15.44 0.45
C ALA A 85 -4.44 15.29 -0.91
N HIS A 86 -4.73 16.16 -1.88
CA HIS A 86 -4.10 16.15 -3.19
C HIS A 86 -2.65 16.66 -3.16
N LEU A 87 -2.34 17.57 -2.23
CA LEU A 87 -1.00 18.14 -2.01
C LEU A 87 -0.12 17.24 -1.13
N ALA A 88 -0.72 16.54 -0.17
CA ALA A 88 -0.01 15.64 0.76
C ALA A 88 0.60 14.42 0.06
N VAL A 89 0.07 14.04 -1.11
CA VAL A 89 0.70 13.05 -1.99
C VAL A 89 1.81 13.75 -2.77
N GLN A 90 2.94 14.01 -2.11
CA GLN A 90 4.16 14.42 -2.80
C GLN A 90 4.82 13.18 -3.41
N PRO A 91 5.29 13.25 -4.67
CA PRO A 91 6.12 12.20 -5.23
C PRO A 91 7.41 12.12 -4.40
N ASP A 92 7.80 10.92 -3.99
CA ASP A 92 9.09 10.72 -3.34
C ASP A 92 10.18 11.07 -4.36
N ASP A 93 10.97 12.11 -4.11
CA ASP A 93 12.01 12.62 -5.01
C ASP A 93 13.15 11.61 -5.28
N ASN A 94 13.08 10.39 -4.72
CA ASN A 94 14.15 9.38 -4.79
C ASN A 94 13.90 8.20 -5.75
N ASP A 95 12.74 8.10 -6.40
CA ASP A 95 12.42 6.96 -7.31
C ASP A 95 12.53 7.35 -8.80
N ASP A 96 13.76 7.51 -9.27
CA ASP A 96 14.12 7.91 -10.65
C ASP A 96 13.83 6.84 -11.74
N GLU A 97 13.31 5.65 -11.42
CA GLU A 97 13.03 4.60 -12.43
C GLU A 97 11.53 4.35 -12.72
N LEU A 98 10.61 4.93 -11.95
CA LEU A 98 9.15 4.66 -12.05
C LEU A 98 8.27 5.85 -12.41
N GLN A 99 8.84 6.95 -12.90
CA GLN A 99 8.09 8.13 -13.40
C GLN A 99 7.15 7.84 -14.60
N ARG A 100 7.02 6.56 -15.02
CA ARG A 100 6.11 6.08 -16.06
C ARG A 100 4.80 5.49 -15.53
N ASP A 101 4.73 5.13 -14.25
CA ASP A 101 3.48 4.77 -13.59
C ASP A 101 2.92 6.04 -12.96
N PHE A 102 2.39 6.92 -13.82
CA PHE A 102 1.58 8.09 -13.46
C PHE A 102 0.90 7.91 -12.10
N ASP A 103 1.36 8.63 -11.08
CA ASP A 103 0.92 8.60 -9.68
C ASP A 103 -0.45 7.95 -9.46
N ASP A 104 -0.48 6.61 -9.42
CA ASP A 104 -1.71 5.82 -9.35
C ASP A 104 -2.51 6.21 -8.09
N VAL A 105 -1.80 6.64 -7.05
CA VAL A 105 -2.35 7.18 -5.81
C VAL A 105 -3.05 8.52 -6.03
N ARG A 106 -2.45 9.48 -6.75
CA ARG A 106 -3.06 10.79 -7.02
C ARG A 106 -4.25 10.66 -7.96
N ALA A 107 -4.15 9.78 -8.96
CA ALA A 107 -5.24 9.50 -9.89
C ALA A 107 -6.43 8.79 -9.20
N ARG A 108 -6.18 7.93 -8.20
CA ARG A 108 -7.22 7.23 -7.42
C ARG A 108 -7.83 8.07 -6.31
N LEU A 109 -7.18 9.15 -5.88
CA LEU A 109 -7.63 9.94 -4.73
C LEU A 109 -9.05 10.53 -4.91
N PRO A 110 -9.40 11.15 -6.06
CA PRO A 110 -10.76 11.67 -6.28
C PRO A 110 -11.82 10.57 -6.24
N PHE A 111 -11.52 9.39 -6.81
CA PHE A 111 -12.41 8.23 -6.77
C PHE A 111 -12.57 7.70 -5.36
N THR A 112 -11.48 7.62 -4.60
CA THR A 112 -11.49 7.20 -3.19
C THR A 112 -12.36 8.11 -2.35
N LEU A 113 -12.18 9.43 -2.47
CA LEU A 113 -12.98 10.43 -1.77
C LEU A 113 -14.46 10.41 -2.20
N ALA A 114 -14.73 10.13 -3.47
CA ALA A 114 -16.08 9.96 -4.01
C ALA A 114 -16.80 8.68 -3.53
N THR A 115 -16.11 7.73 -2.87
CA THR A 115 -16.76 6.55 -2.28
C THR A 115 -17.33 6.78 -0.88
N VAL A 116 -16.96 7.87 -0.20
CA VAL A 116 -17.33 8.11 1.21
C VAL A 116 -18.84 8.23 1.41
N ASN A 117 -19.51 9.14 0.70
CA ASN A 117 -20.97 9.25 0.66
C ASN A 117 -21.43 10.03 -0.59
N ARG A 118 -22.75 10.11 -0.83
CA ARG A 118 -23.31 10.83 -1.99
C ARG A 118 -22.95 12.33 -2.03
N TYR A 119 -22.82 12.97 -0.86
CA TYR A 119 -22.52 14.39 -0.74
C TYR A 119 -21.05 14.70 -1.07
N TRP A 120 -20.12 13.89 -0.58
CA TRP A 120 -18.69 13.96 -0.93
C TRP A 120 -18.48 13.69 -2.40
N ARG A 121 -19.22 12.72 -2.94
CA ARG A 121 -19.23 12.41 -4.37
C ARG A 121 -19.64 13.60 -5.21
N SER A 122 -20.74 14.29 -4.86
CA SER A 122 -21.16 15.48 -5.60
C SER A 122 -20.11 16.59 -5.53
N VAL A 123 -19.56 16.87 -4.34
CA VAL A 123 -18.53 17.92 -4.19
C VAL A 123 -17.26 17.57 -4.95
N ALA A 124 -16.80 16.32 -4.89
CA ALA A 124 -15.61 15.87 -5.60
C ALA A 124 -15.80 15.99 -7.11
N LEU A 125 -16.92 15.52 -7.64
CA LEU A 125 -17.20 15.49 -9.07
C LEU A 125 -17.51 16.87 -9.67
N CYS A 126 -18.05 17.80 -8.89
CA CYS A 126 -18.27 19.18 -9.33
C CYS A 126 -16.97 20.01 -9.45
N ARG A 127 -15.80 19.44 -9.17
CA ARG A 127 -14.52 20.17 -9.12
C ARG A 127 -13.50 19.56 -10.09
N PRO A 128 -13.49 19.97 -11.38
CA PRO A 128 -12.61 19.41 -12.41
C PRO A 128 -11.12 19.45 -12.08
N GLN A 129 -10.68 20.41 -11.25
CA GLN A 129 -9.29 20.56 -10.81
C GLN A 129 -8.72 19.33 -10.10
N PHE A 130 -9.57 18.46 -9.55
CA PHE A 130 -9.13 17.19 -8.94
C PHE A 130 -9.07 16.03 -9.94
N TRP A 131 -9.62 16.17 -11.15
CA TRP A 131 -9.76 15.12 -12.16
C TRP A 131 -8.78 15.26 -13.33
N THR A 132 -7.86 16.22 -13.26
CA THR A 132 -6.88 16.54 -14.31
C THR A 132 -5.98 15.37 -14.72
N TYR A 133 -5.94 14.28 -13.95
CA TYR A 133 -5.15 13.08 -14.23
C TYR A 133 -5.89 12.01 -15.06
N VAL A 134 -7.19 12.16 -15.32
CA VAL A 134 -7.97 11.18 -16.11
C VAL A 134 -7.70 11.32 -17.63
N ALA A 135 -7.10 12.43 -18.08
CA ALA A 135 -6.78 12.68 -19.48
C ALA A 135 -5.31 12.36 -19.80
N GLY A 136 -4.99 11.08 -20.02
CA GLY A 136 -3.61 10.67 -20.27
C GLY A 136 -3.41 9.35 -21.00
N GLN A 137 -4.26 8.98 -21.98
CA GLN A 137 -3.88 7.91 -22.90
C GLN A 137 -2.85 8.43 -23.92
N ARG A 138 -1.57 8.12 -23.70
CA ARG A 138 -0.58 8.13 -24.78
C ARG A 138 -0.89 6.99 -25.74
N GLN A 139 -1.65 7.25 -26.81
CA GLN A 139 -1.50 6.45 -28.03
C GLN A 139 -0.15 6.79 -28.65
N ARG A 140 0.77 5.84 -28.56
CA ARG A 140 2.11 5.97 -29.13
C ARG A 140 2.02 5.61 -30.61
N THR A 141 1.71 6.57 -31.48
CA THR A 141 1.85 6.42 -32.94
C THR A 141 2.44 7.66 -33.57
N GLY A 142 3.76 7.62 -33.81
CA GLY A 142 4.44 8.43 -34.84
C GLY A 142 4.85 9.87 -34.47
N PRO A 143 5.73 10.50 -35.29
CA PRO A 143 6.48 11.71 -34.93
C PRO A 143 5.73 13.04 -35.15
N ASN A 144 4.43 13.04 -35.40
CA ASN A 144 3.66 14.27 -35.52
C ASN A 144 2.84 14.49 -34.24
N ILE A 145 3.22 15.54 -33.50
CA ILE A 145 2.55 15.97 -32.28
C ILE A 145 1.17 16.51 -32.67
N THR A 146 0.12 15.72 -32.46
CA THR A 146 -1.24 16.22 -32.41
C THR A 146 -1.50 16.74 -31.00
N LEU A 147 -1.74 18.04 -30.86
CA LEU A 147 -2.32 18.62 -29.65
C LEU A 147 -3.65 17.91 -29.38
N ILE A 148 -3.73 17.14 -28.29
CA ILE A 148 -5.01 16.63 -27.82
C ILE A 148 -5.64 17.73 -26.98
N GLU A 149 -6.42 18.59 -27.62
CA GLU A 149 -7.40 19.43 -26.92
C GLU A 149 -8.54 18.52 -26.45
N PHE A 150 -8.58 18.24 -25.14
CA PHE A 150 -9.78 17.71 -24.51
C PHE A 150 -10.73 18.86 -24.20
N VAL A 151 -11.57 19.19 -25.18
CA VAL A 151 -12.80 19.96 -24.94
C VAL A 151 -13.83 18.97 -24.43
N PHE A 152 -14.03 18.89 -23.11
CA PHE A 152 -15.22 18.21 -22.58
C PHE A 152 -16.44 19.05 -22.97
N SER A 153 -17.19 18.59 -23.97
CA SER A 153 -18.50 19.17 -24.26
C SER A 153 -19.45 18.88 -23.11
N SER A 154 -20.27 19.85 -22.72
CA SER A 154 -21.32 19.70 -21.70
C SER A 154 -22.22 18.48 -21.96
N SER A 155 -22.39 18.08 -23.22
CA SER A 155 -23.16 16.90 -23.63
C SER A 155 -22.51 15.54 -23.28
N ASP A 156 -21.18 15.47 -23.16
CA ASP A 156 -20.48 14.23 -22.85
C ASP A 156 -20.56 13.89 -21.36
N LEU A 157 -20.59 14.92 -20.51
CA LEU A 157 -20.78 14.76 -19.07
C LEU A 157 -22.23 14.33 -18.76
N GLN A 158 -23.22 14.86 -19.48
CA GLN A 158 -24.62 14.46 -19.33
C GLN A 158 -24.87 12.97 -19.68
N ARG A 159 -24.13 12.40 -20.65
CA ARG A 159 -24.27 10.97 -21.03
C ARG A 159 -23.81 9.98 -19.97
N ILE A 160 -22.93 10.38 -19.06
CA ILE A 160 -22.45 9.55 -17.94
C ILE A 160 -23.35 9.74 -16.69
N GLY A 161 -24.46 10.50 -16.83
CA GLY A 161 -25.36 10.79 -15.74
C GLY A 161 -24.90 11.94 -14.84
N PHE A 162 -23.95 12.76 -15.29
CA PHE A 162 -23.62 14.01 -14.62
C PHE A 162 -24.62 15.09 -15.02
N THR A 163 -25.61 15.33 -14.16
CA THR A 163 -26.28 16.62 -14.13
C THR A 163 -25.35 17.60 -13.42
N PHE A 164 -24.88 18.61 -14.15
CA PHE A 164 -24.24 19.77 -13.54
C PHE A 164 -25.22 20.39 -12.54
N CYS A 165 -24.77 20.57 -11.30
CA CYS A 165 -25.45 21.42 -10.32
C CYS A 165 -25.32 22.89 -10.72
#